data_AF-A0A6I6UV37-F1
#
_entry.id   AF-A0A6I6UV37-F1
#
_cell.length_a   1.000
_cell.length_b   1.000
_cell.length_c   1.000
_cell.angle_alpha   90.00
_cell.angle_beta   90.00
_cell.angle_gamma   90.00
#
_symmetry.space_group_name_H-M   'P 1'
#
loop_
_entity.id
_entity.type
_entity.pdbx_description
1 polymer ?
#
loop_
_entity_poly.entity_id
_entity_poly.type
_entity_poly.pdbx_seq_one_letter_code
_entity_poly.pdbx_strand_id
1 'polypeptide(L)'
;MKKFKWFISIEKEERWLNEQLEQGYRCTNISGLGVYTFEKTDKSYVMRLDYQDYLSKKKLEEYKGIYEDFGWSYLKGYWLSGIRYWQKESDDQDEIFSDRESRRHYYKRIMGYSFWFGMIFLIYSFGYYRDPEIYHEGLWNMENDLFWKAFLFETPFALLKLFPAFMVVLLAGSYYKAYRKYTMLKEQ
;
A
#
# COMPACT_ATOMS: atom_id res chain seq x y z
N MET A 1 -16.75 13.85 10.98
CA MET A 1 -16.65 12.44 11.41
C MET A 1 -15.21 11.95 11.22
N LYS A 2 -14.62 11.29 12.21
CA LYS A 2 -13.30 10.65 12.08
C LYS A 2 -13.48 9.13 11.98
N LYS A 3 -12.80 8.48 11.03
CA LYS A 3 -12.80 7.02 10.89
C LYS A 3 -11.36 6.51 10.89
N PHE A 4 -11.13 5.40 11.59
CA PHE A 4 -9.85 4.70 11.59
C PHE A 4 -9.96 3.45 10.73
N LYS A 5 -9.08 3.31 9.74
CA LYS A 5 -9.00 2.13 8.88
C LYS A 5 -7.61 2.02 8.26
N TRP A 6 -7.16 0.80 8.00
CA TRP A 6 -5.85 0.56 7.40
C TRP A 6 -5.99 -0.29 6.13
N PHE A 7 -5.25 0.08 5.09
CA PHE A 7 -5.32 -0.58 3.79
C PHE A 7 -3.92 -0.94 3.30
N ILE A 8 -3.80 -2.16 2.75
CA ILE A 8 -2.58 -2.64 2.09
C ILE A 8 -2.65 -2.38 0.57
N SER A 9 -3.86 -2.21 0.03
CA SER A 9 -4.11 -2.04 -1.40
C SER A 9 -4.74 -0.68 -1.67
N ILE A 10 -4.07 0.13 -2.49
CA ILE A 10 -4.51 1.47 -2.91
C ILE A 10 -5.91 1.41 -3.55
N GLU A 11 -6.18 0.40 -4.39
CA GLU A 11 -7.50 0.23 -5.02
C GLU A 11 -8.64 0.01 -4.02
N LYS A 12 -8.36 -0.73 -2.92
CA LYS A 12 -9.35 -0.95 -1.85
C LYS A 12 -9.56 0.32 -1.04
N GLU A 13 -8.49 1.06 -0.79
CA GLU A 13 -8.55 2.35 -0.11
C GLU A 13 -9.37 3.36 -0.92
N GLU A 14 -9.07 3.51 -2.21
CA GLU A 14 -9.79 4.41 -3.12
C GLU A 14 -11.29 4.07 -3.17
N ARG A 15 -11.63 2.78 -3.32
CA ARG A 15 -13.03 2.34 -3.34
C ARG A 15 -13.75 2.70 -2.05
N TRP A 16 -13.13 2.38 -0.91
CA TRP A 16 -13.72 2.67 0.39
C TRP A 16 -13.89 4.19 0.61
N LEU A 17 -12.94 5.00 0.15
CA LEU A 17 -13.06 6.45 0.21
C LEU A 17 -14.24 6.94 -0.62
N ASN A 18 -14.38 6.48 -1.86
CA ASN A 18 -15.52 6.83 -2.72
C ASN A 18 -16.87 6.39 -2.12
N GLU A 19 -16.95 5.20 -1.51
CA GLU A 19 -18.15 4.76 -0.78
C GLU A 19 -18.53 5.72 0.36
N GLN A 20 -17.55 6.39 1.00
CA GLN A 20 -17.87 7.42 2.00
C GLN A 20 -18.34 8.71 1.34
N LEU A 21 -17.77 9.10 0.21
CA LEU A 21 -18.13 10.34 -0.47
C LEU A 21 -19.56 10.26 -1.05
N GLU A 22 -19.95 9.11 -1.59
CA GLU A 22 -21.32 8.82 -2.07
C GLU A 22 -22.38 8.97 -0.97
N GLN A 23 -22.01 8.78 0.30
CA GLN A 23 -22.90 8.97 1.45
C GLN A 23 -23.07 10.45 1.84
N GLY A 24 -22.61 11.40 1.02
CA GLY A 24 -22.68 12.84 1.31
C GLY A 24 -21.60 13.33 2.26
N TYR A 25 -20.39 12.76 2.15
CA TYR A 25 -19.24 13.21 2.92
C TYR A 25 -18.14 13.76 2.02
N ARG A 26 -17.33 14.67 2.56
CA ARG A 26 -16.12 15.21 1.94
C ARG A 26 -14.93 14.84 2.81
N CYS A 27 -13.87 14.30 2.24
CA CYS A 27 -12.62 14.06 2.98
C CYS A 27 -11.85 15.39 3.15
N THR A 28 -11.46 15.74 4.37
CA THR A 28 -10.73 16.98 4.65
C THR A 28 -9.30 16.75 5.11
N ASN A 29 -9.02 15.60 5.75
CA ASN A 29 -7.69 15.29 6.25
C ASN A 29 -7.45 13.77 6.28
N ILE A 30 -6.24 13.35 5.90
CA ILE A 30 -5.78 11.97 5.91
C ILE A 30 -4.46 11.90 6.66
N SER A 31 -4.51 11.30 7.85
CA SER A 31 -3.31 11.04 8.65
C SER A 31 -2.66 9.73 8.23
N GLY A 32 -1.33 9.70 8.24
CA GLY A 32 -0.54 8.49 7.95
C GLY A 32 -0.72 7.33 8.93
N LEU A 33 -1.40 7.57 10.04
CA LEU A 33 -1.81 6.54 10.99
C LEU A 33 -3.14 5.86 10.61
N GLY A 34 -3.64 6.05 9.38
CA GLY A 34 -4.92 5.46 8.95
C GLY A 34 -6.15 6.15 9.56
N VAL A 35 -6.03 7.44 9.90
CA VAL A 35 -7.15 8.25 10.39
C VAL A 35 -7.62 9.18 9.28
N TYR A 36 -8.89 9.03 8.89
CA TYR A 36 -9.54 9.82 7.87
C TYR A 36 -10.57 10.74 8.52
N THR A 37 -10.53 12.02 8.17
CA THR A 37 -11.49 13.03 8.65
C THR A 37 -12.42 13.41 7.51
N PHE A 38 -13.70 13.26 7.77
CA PHE A 38 -14.79 13.55 6.86
C PHE A 38 -15.67 14.67 7.40
N GLU A 39 -16.21 15.49 6.50
CA GLU A 39 -17.20 16.52 6.77
C GLU A 39 -18.48 16.19 5.99
N LYS A 40 -19.66 16.50 6.52
CA LYS A 40 -20.90 16.32 5.76
C LYS A 40 -21.00 17.40 4.69
N THR A 41 -21.45 17.03 3.50
CA THR A 41 -21.63 17.95 2.39
C THR A 41 -22.80 17.50 1.53
N ASP A 42 -23.48 18.47 0.92
CA ASP A 42 -24.60 18.20 0.01
C ASP A 42 -24.13 17.97 -1.44
N LYS A 43 -22.82 18.17 -1.71
CA LYS A 43 -22.20 18.01 -3.01
C LYS A 43 -21.61 16.61 -3.17
N SER A 44 -21.75 16.03 -4.36
CA SER A 44 -21.08 14.77 -4.69
C SER A 44 -19.59 15.03 -4.95
N TYR A 45 -18.72 14.25 -4.32
CA TYR A 45 -17.28 14.32 -4.54
C TYR A 45 -16.74 12.96 -4.97
N VAL A 46 -15.72 12.99 -5.83
CA VAL A 46 -14.98 11.80 -6.24
C VAL A 46 -13.53 11.92 -5.80
N MET A 47 -12.97 10.79 -5.37
CA MET A 47 -11.58 10.70 -4.95
C MET A 47 -10.82 9.65 -5.75
N ARG A 48 -9.61 10.02 -6.12
CA ARG A 48 -8.68 9.18 -6.85
C ARG A 48 -7.33 9.21 -6.17
N LEU A 49 -6.67 8.05 -6.13
CA LEU A 49 -5.36 7.89 -5.55
C LEU A 49 -4.34 7.67 -6.66
N ASP A 50 -3.32 8.53 -6.73
CA ASP A 50 -2.15 8.29 -7.57
C ASP A 50 -0.94 7.89 -6.71
N TYR A 51 -0.09 7.04 -7.25
CA TYR A 51 1.20 6.72 -6.67
C TYR A 51 2.30 7.32 -7.53
N GLN A 52 3.06 8.22 -6.92
CA GLN A 52 4.18 8.87 -7.59
C GLN A 52 5.45 8.72 -6.75
N ASP A 53 6.53 8.39 -7.44
CA ASP A 53 7.85 8.27 -6.82
C ASP A 53 8.29 9.63 -6.24
N TYR A 54 9.39 9.62 -5.49
CA TYR A 54 9.91 10.86 -4.90
C TYR A 54 10.17 11.91 -6.00
N LEU A 55 9.33 12.95 -6.01
CA LEU A 55 9.50 14.15 -6.82
C LEU A 55 10.22 15.21 -6.01
N SER A 56 11.13 15.94 -6.65
CA SER A 56 11.66 17.17 -6.07
C SER A 56 10.54 18.19 -5.85
N LYS A 57 10.69 19.10 -4.87
CA LYS A 57 9.65 20.08 -4.52
C LYS A 57 9.08 20.82 -5.74
N LYS A 58 9.96 21.25 -6.64
CA LYS A 58 9.58 21.94 -7.88
C LYS A 58 8.72 21.07 -8.82
N LYS A 59 9.14 19.83 -9.06
CA LYS A 59 8.37 18.89 -9.90
C LYS A 59 7.04 18.51 -9.26
N LEU A 60 6.98 18.47 -7.92
CA LEU A 60 5.73 18.22 -7.20
C LEU A 60 4.75 19.39 -7.34
N GLU A 61 5.24 20.63 -7.28
CA GLU A 61 4.41 21.82 -7.53
C GLU A 61 3.91 21.88 -8.98
N GLU A 62 4.79 21.62 -9.95
CA GLU A 62 4.40 21.51 -11.37
C GLU A 62 3.35 20.41 -11.58
N TYR A 63 3.58 19.22 -11.02
CA TYR A 63 2.63 18.11 -11.06
C TYR A 63 1.30 18.49 -10.42
N LYS A 64 1.31 19.23 -9.30
CA LYS A 64 0.06 19.66 -8.65
C LYS A 64 -0.71 20.67 -9.48
N GLY A 65 -0.02 21.66 -10.05
CA GLY A 65 -0.65 22.70 -10.87
C GLY A 65 -1.43 22.10 -12.04
N ILE A 66 -0.87 21.07 -12.69
CA ILE A 66 -1.55 20.36 -13.79
C ILE A 66 -2.94 19.85 -13.34
N TYR A 67 -3.05 19.19 -12.19
CA TYR A 67 -4.34 18.64 -11.73
C TYR A 67 -5.28 19.70 -11.15
N GLU A 68 -4.73 20.74 -10.51
CA GLU A 68 -5.51 21.88 -10.01
C GLU A 68 -6.19 22.62 -11.17
N ASP A 69 -5.54 22.72 -12.34
CA ASP A 69 -6.13 23.29 -13.56
C ASP A 69 -7.33 22.47 -14.08
N PHE A 70 -7.38 21.17 -13.81
CA PHE A 70 -8.51 20.28 -14.12
C PHE A 70 -9.57 20.23 -12.99
N GLY A 71 -9.45 21.09 -11.97
CA GLY A 71 -10.40 21.19 -10.85
C GLY A 71 -10.16 20.19 -9.72
N TRP A 72 -9.05 19.45 -9.72
CA TRP A 72 -8.73 18.53 -8.63
C TRP A 72 -8.08 19.27 -7.46
N SER A 73 -8.60 19.04 -6.26
CA SER A 73 -8.03 19.50 -4.99
C SER A 73 -7.05 18.47 -4.44
N TYR A 74 -5.81 18.88 -4.19
CA TYR A 74 -4.80 18.04 -3.57
C TYR A 74 -5.03 17.92 -2.05
N LEU A 75 -5.16 16.68 -1.57
CA LEU A 75 -5.16 16.38 -0.14
C LEU A 75 -3.78 15.85 0.27
N LYS A 76 -3.17 16.54 1.24
CA LYS A 76 -1.86 16.15 1.76
C LYS A 76 -1.99 14.85 2.57
N GLY A 77 -1.58 13.74 1.96
CA GLY A 77 -1.42 12.46 2.64
C GLY A 77 -0.10 12.32 3.38
N TYR A 78 0.17 11.11 3.84
CA TYR A 78 1.41 10.77 4.54
C TYR A 78 2.63 10.87 3.63
N TRP A 79 3.62 11.68 4.03
CA TRP A 79 4.80 12.01 3.22
C TRP A 79 5.64 10.79 2.79
N LEU A 80 5.58 9.69 3.56
CA LEU A 80 6.37 8.47 3.34
C LEU A 80 5.66 7.46 2.46
N SER A 81 4.35 7.62 2.18
CA SER A 81 3.59 6.61 1.44
C SER A 81 3.74 6.71 -0.08
N GLY A 82 4.26 7.82 -0.63
CA GLY A 82 4.26 8.07 -2.08
C GLY A 82 2.86 8.26 -2.70
N ILE A 83 1.80 8.04 -1.92
CA ILE A 83 0.41 8.19 -2.34
C ILE A 83 0.04 9.68 -2.37
N ARG A 84 -0.68 10.08 -3.42
CA ARG A 84 -1.20 11.42 -3.66
C ARG A 84 -2.72 11.31 -3.75
N TYR A 85 -3.40 12.05 -2.90
CA TYR A 85 -4.85 12.01 -2.75
C TYR A 85 -5.44 13.20 -3.49
N TRP A 86 -6.34 12.92 -4.41
CA TRP A 86 -6.95 13.92 -5.28
C TRP A 86 -8.46 13.86 -5.12
N GLN A 87 -9.07 15.01 -4.88
CA GLN A 87 -10.51 15.12 -4.69
C GLN A 87 -11.11 16.16 -5.63
N LYS A 88 -12.17 15.82 -6.36
CA LYS A 88 -12.91 16.73 -7.26
C LYS A 88 -14.40 16.66 -6.95
N GLU A 89 -15.13 17.74 -7.16
CA GLU A 89 -16.60 17.71 -7.18
C GLU A 89 -17.04 16.88 -8.40
N SER A 90 -17.95 15.93 -8.20
CA SER A 90 -18.34 14.95 -9.23
C SER A 90 -18.84 15.67 -10.48
N ASP A 91 -18.28 15.28 -11.61
CA ASP A 91 -18.54 15.82 -12.95
C ASP A 91 -18.44 14.64 -13.93
N ASP A 92 -18.93 14.76 -15.17
CA ASP A 92 -18.90 13.64 -16.14
C ASP A 92 -17.47 13.16 -16.50
N GLN A 93 -16.44 13.86 -16.00
CA GLN A 93 -15.01 13.49 -16.10
C GLN A 93 -14.37 13.26 -14.72
N ASP A 94 -14.52 12.02 -14.23
CA ASP A 94 -14.07 11.55 -12.91
C ASP A 94 -12.76 10.72 -12.94
N GLU A 95 -12.08 10.64 -14.08
CA GLU A 95 -10.80 9.92 -14.24
C GLU A 95 -9.59 10.86 -14.19
N ILE A 96 -8.65 10.62 -13.27
CA ILE A 96 -7.33 11.30 -13.23
C ILE A 96 -6.39 10.82 -14.34
N PHE A 97 -6.63 9.61 -14.85
CA PHE A 97 -5.83 8.99 -15.90
C PHE A 97 -6.63 8.92 -17.20
N SER A 98 -6.54 9.98 -18.00
CA SER A 98 -7.03 9.98 -19.39
C SER A 98 -6.42 8.85 -20.22
N ASP A 99 -5.14 8.52 -19.98
CA ASP A 99 -4.39 7.72 -20.93
C ASP A 99 -4.00 6.33 -20.41
N ARG A 100 -4.37 5.30 -21.17
CA ARG A 100 -4.04 3.88 -20.97
C ARG A 100 -2.54 3.64 -20.72
N GLU A 101 -1.68 4.43 -21.37
CA GLU A 101 -0.22 4.42 -21.20
C GLU A 101 0.20 4.75 -19.75
N SER A 102 -0.44 5.73 -19.11
CA SER A 102 -0.13 6.12 -17.72
C SER A 102 -0.41 4.99 -16.73
N ARG A 103 -1.54 4.28 -16.89
CA ARG A 103 -1.90 3.09 -16.07
C ARG A 103 -0.89 1.96 -16.29
N ARG A 104 -0.42 1.77 -17.52
CA ARG A 104 0.61 0.78 -17.84
C ARG A 104 1.93 1.09 -17.12
N HIS A 105 2.37 2.35 -17.15
CA HIS A 105 3.57 2.78 -16.43
C HIS A 105 3.45 2.59 -14.92
N TYR A 106 2.27 2.85 -14.33
CA TYR A 106 1.99 2.56 -12.93
C TYR A 106 2.21 1.09 -12.57
N TYR A 107 1.60 0.14 -13.29
CA TYR A 107 1.78 -1.29 -12.99
C TYR A 107 3.21 -1.77 -13.22
N LYS A 108 3.92 -1.22 -14.22
CA LYS A 108 5.34 -1.50 -14.44
C LYS A 108 6.20 -1.11 -13.23
N ARG A 109 5.90 0.01 -12.58
CA ARG A 109 6.59 0.43 -11.34
C ARG A 109 6.32 -0.52 -10.19
N ILE A 110 5.06 -0.91 -9.97
CA ILE A 110 4.70 -1.88 -8.92
C ILE A 110 5.41 -3.21 -9.10
N MET A 111 5.51 -3.69 -10.34
CA MET A 111 6.28 -4.90 -10.66
C MET A 111 7.76 -4.73 -10.28
N GLY A 112 8.37 -3.60 -10.66
CA GLY A 112 9.75 -3.28 -10.31
C GLY A 112 10.00 -3.29 -8.79
N TYR A 113 9.14 -2.61 -8.02
CA TYR A 113 9.24 -2.60 -6.56
C TYR A 113 9.05 -3.98 -5.94
N SER A 114 8.01 -4.70 -6.36
CA SER A 114 7.72 -6.03 -5.83
C SER A 114 8.90 -6.99 -6.10
N PHE A 115 9.55 -6.86 -7.26
CA PHE A 115 10.74 -7.65 -7.59
C PHE A 115 11.95 -7.29 -6.74
N TRP A 116 12.33 -6.01 -6.63
CA TRP A 116 13.49 -5.59 -5.86
C TRP A 116 13.36 -5.90 -4.37
N PHE A 117 12.20 -5.59 -3.77
CA PHE A 117 11.95 -5.96 -2.37
C PHE A 117 11.91 -7.47 -2.19
N GLY A 118 11.30 -8.20 -3.13
CA GLY A 118 11.26 -9.67 -3.11
C GLY A 118 12.67 -10.27 -3.12
N MET A 119 13.58 -9.74 -3.95
CA MET A 119 14.97 -10.17 -4.01
C MET A 119 15.74 -9.92 -2.71
N ILE A 120 15.54 -8.75 -2.08
CA ILE A 120 16.16 -8.44 -0.78
C ILE A 120 15.70 -9.43 0.30
N PHE A 121 14.39 -9.67 0.40
CA PHE A 121 13.85 -10.63 1.37
C PHE A 121 14.28 -12.07 1.07
N LEU A 122 14.43 -12.43 -0.20
CA LEU A 122 14.92 -13.76 -0.61
C LEU A 122 16.38 -13.96 -0.20
N ILE A 123 17.26 -12.98 -0.43
CA ILE A 123 18.65 -13.02 0.03
C ILE A 123 18.71 -13.14 1.57
N TYR A 124 17.92 -12.33 2.28
CA TYR A 124 17.85 -12.38 3.73
C TYR A 124 17.35 -13.74 4.25
N SER A 125 16.32 -14.30 3.60
CA SER A 125 15.82 -15.65 3.84
C SER A 125 16.91 -16.71 3.70
N PHE A 126 17.69 -16.68 2.60
CA PHE A 126 18.79 -17.63 2.40
C PHE A 126 19.92 -17.48 3.43
N GLY A 127 20.24 -16.26 3.85
CA GLY A 127 21.23 -16.02 4.91
C GLY A 127 20.76 -16.54 6.27
N TYR A 128 19.48 -16.37 6.58
CA TYR A 128 18.90 -16.70 7.88
C TYR A 128 18.54 -18.19 8.02
N TYR A 129 18.01 -18.84 6.99
CA TYR A 129 17.69 -20.28 7.00
C TYR A 129 18.90 -21.17 6.72
N ARG A 130 20.10 -20.59 6.67
CA ARG A 130 21.33 -21.38 6.63
C ARG A 130 21.52 -22.17 7.93
N ASP A 131 21.04 -21.63 9.05
CA ASP A 131 20.89 -22.38 10.29
C ASP A 131 19.52 -23.09 10.31
N PRO A 132 19.49 -24.43 10.46
CA PRO A 132 18.25 -25.22 10.39
C PRO A 132 17.33 -25.04 11.60
N GLU A 133 17.79 -24.37 12.66
CA GLU A 133 17.11 -24.29 13.94
C GLU A 133 16.23 -23.05 14.08
N ILE A 134 14.93 -23.27 13.91
CA ILE A 134 13.90 -22.26 14.19
C ILE A 134 13.80 -22.01 15.70
N TYR A 135 13.83 -23.08 16.49
CA TYR A 135 13.85 -23.07 17.95
C TYR A 135 15.22 -23.54 18.46
N HIS A 136 15.58 -23.16 19.68
CA HIS A 136 16.85 -23.60 20.29
C HIS A 136 16.89 -25.14 20.46
N GLU A 137 18.04 -25.81 20.20
CA GLU A 137 18.17 -27.28 20.30
C GLU A 137 17.72 -27.83 21.66
N GLY A 138 18.02 -27.10 22.73
CA GLY A 138 17.71 -27.49 24.10
C GLY A 138 16.22 -27.43 24.46
N LEU A 139 15.38 -26.78 23.65
CA LEU A 139 13.97 -26.56 23.95
C LEU A 139 13.23 -27.89 24.16
N TRP A 140 13.48 -28.87 23.30
CA TRP A 140 12.79 -30.16 23.31
C TRP A 140 13.19 -31.09 24.46
N ASN A 141 14.32 -30.78 25.13
CA ASN A 141 14.86 -31.57 26.24
C ASN A 141 14.50 -30.99 27.61
N MET A 142 13.73 -29.91 27.67
CA MET A 142 13.34 -29.26 28.92
C MET A 142 12.22 -30.00 29.66
N GLU A 143 12.21 -29.90 30.98
CA GLU A 143 11.11 -30.37 31.84
C GLU A 143 9.81 -29.62 31.53
N ASN A 144 8.65 -30.28 31.67
CA ASN A 144 7.35 -29.81 31.15
C ASN A 144 7.01 -28.34 31.46
N ASP A 145 7.16 -27.89 32.71
CA ASP A 145 6.79 -26.51 33.10
C ASP A 145 7.77 -25.45 32.54
N LEU A 146 9.03 -25.82 32.36
CA LEU A 146 10.05 -24.97 31.76
C LEU A 146 9.88 -24.93 30.24
N PHE A 147 9.53 -26.07 29.62
CA PHE A 147 9.23 -26.21 28.20
C PHE A 147 8.15 -25.22 27.76
N TRP A 148 6.99 -25.19 28.42
CA TRP A 148 5.88 -24.32 28.00
C TRP A 148 6.23 -22.82 28.10
N LYS A 149 7.03 -22.43 29.11
CA LYS A 149 7.51 -21.05 29.27
C LYS A 149 8.53 -20.68 28.19
N ALA A 150 9.51 -21.55 27.94
CA ALA A 150 10.52 -21.35 26.93
C ALA A 150 9.91 -21.35 25.51
N PHE A 151 8.97 -22.25 25.23
CA PHE A 151 8.26 -22.33 23.96
C PHE A 151 7.46 -21.05 23.69
N LEU A 152 6.65 -20.60 24.65
CA LEU A 152 5.87 -19.36 24.50
C LEU A 152 6.77 -18.13 24.33
N PHE A 153 7.90 -18.10 25.04
CA PHE A 153 8.87 -17.01 24.92
C PHE A 153 9.62 -17.02 23.58
N GLU A 154 9.99 -18.20 23.05
CA GLU A 154 10.72 -18.34 21.79
C GLU A 154 9.82 -18.18 20.55
N THR A 155 8.52 -18.48 20.66
CA THR A 155 7.57 -18.45 19.53
C THR A 155 7.55 -17.11 18.78
N PRO A 156 7.50 -15.92 19.43
CA PRO A 156 7.58 -14.64 18.73
C PRO A 156 8.87 -14.49 17.91
N PHE A 157 10.01 -14.94 18.45
CA PHE A 157 11.29 -14.88 17.74
C PHE A 157 11.28 -15.85 16.56
N ALA A 158 10.80 -17.09 16.76
CA ALA A 158 10.61 -18.07 15.69
C ALA A 158 9.71 -17.54 14.56
N LEU A 159 8.63 -16.83 14.88
CA LEU A 159 7.77 -16.19 13.88
C LEU A 159 8.49 -15.05 13.14
N LEU A 160 9.32 -14.26 13.84
CA LEU A 160 10.18 -13.25 13.20
C LEU A 160 11.20 -13.90 12.25
N LYS A 161 11.69 -15.11 12.54
CA LYS A 161 12.54 -15.88 11.61
C LYS A 161 11.80 -16.26 10.32
N LEU A 162 10.50 -16.53 10.40
CA LEU A 162 9.67 -16.91 9.26
C LEU A 162 9.17 -15.72 8.43
N PHE A 163 9.26 -14.52 8.99
CA PHE A 163 8.80 -13.28 8.37
C PHE A 163 9.38 -13.01 6.95
N PRO A 164 10.68 -13.22 6.69
CA PRO A 164 11.25 -12.97 5.36
C PRO A 164 10.65 -13.88 4.28
N ALA A 165 10.50 -15.19 4.54
CA ALA A 165 9.87 -16.11 3.60
C ALA A 165 8.41 -15.72 3.32
N PHE A 166 7.66 -15.37 4.37
CA PHE A 166 6.29 -14.90 4.23
C PHE A 166 6.19 -13.64 3.35
N MET A 167 7.11 -12.68 3.53
CA MET A 167 7.16 -11.46 2.71
C MET A 167 7.46 -11.74 1.25
N VAL A 168 8.33 -12.72 0.94
CA VAL A 168 8.59 -13.14 -0.45
C VAL A 168 7.30 -13.62 -1.13
N VAL A 169 6.49 -14.44 -0.45
CA VAL A 169 5.22 -14.94 -1.01
C VAL A 169 4.24 -13.79 -1.27
N LEU A 170 4.10 -12.86 -0.31
CA LEU A 170 3.23 -11.70 -0.47
C LEU A 170 3.66 -10.81 -1.64
N LEU A 171 4.96 -10.54 -1.77
CA LEU A 171 5.51 -9.70 -2.84
C LEU A 171 5.42 -10.38 -4.21
N ALA A 172 5.62 -11.69 -4.29
CA ALA A 172 5.38 -12.47 -5.51
C ALA A 172 3.91 -12.39 -5.94
N GLY A 173 2.97 -12.49 -5.00
CA GLY A 173 1.54 -12.30 -5.27
C GLY A 173 1.20 -10.89 -5.76
N SER A 174 1.83 -9.85 -5.19
CA SER A 174 1.73 -8.46 -5.65
C SER A 174 2.26 -8.30 -7.08
N TYR A 175 3.45 -8.84 -7.34
CA TYR A 175 4.07 -8.83 -8.67
C TYR A 175 3.16 -9.48 -9.72
N TYR A 176 2.64 -10.67 -9.43
CA TYR A 176 1.77 -11.41 -10.35
C TYR A 176 0.49 -10.63 -10.68
N LYS A 177 -0.15 -10.03 -9.66
CA LYS A 177 -1.36 -9.20 -9.86
C LYS A 177 -1.05 -7.99 -10.74
N ALA A 178 0.06 -7.29 -10.49
CA ALA A 178 0.49 -6.16 -11.29
C ALA A 178 0.83 -6.57 -12.74
N TYR A 179 1.52 -7.71 -12.91
CA TYR A 179 1.85 -8.27 -14.22
C TYR A 179 0.61 -8.57 -15.06
N ARG A 180 -0.40 -9.24 -14.49
CA ARG A 180 -1.65 -9.50 -15.24
C ARG A 180 -2.30 -8.22 -15.74
N LYS A 181 -2.39 -7.20 -14.88
CA LYS A 181 -2.99 -5.92 -15.25
C LYS A 181 -2.16 -5.16 -16.29
N TYR A 182 -0.84 -5.22 -16.18
CA TYR A 182 0.08 -4.66 -17.18
C TYR A 182 -0.12 -5.32 -18.56
N THR A 183 -0.23 -6.65 -18.63
CA THR A 183 -0.43 -7.39 -19.88
C THR A 183 -1.79 -7.12 -20.51
N MET A 184 -2.87 -7.09 -19.72
CA MET A 184 -4.20 -6.72 -20.21
C MET A 184 -4.24 -5.32 -20.85
N LEU A 185 -3.45 -4.38 -20.31
CA LEU A 185 -3.30 -3.02 -20.86
C LEU A 185 -2.35 -2.95 -22.07
N LYS A 186 -1.65 -4.03 -22.41
CA LYS A 186 -0.76 -4.13 -23.59
C LYS A 186 -1.46 -4.73 -24.82
N GLU A 187 -2.45 -5.59 -24.61
CA GLU A 187 -3.09 -6.39 -25.68
C GLU A 187 -4.32 -5.76 -26.34
N GLN A 188 -4.78 -4.59 -25.87
CA GLN A 188 -5.78 -3.75 -26.54
C GLN A 188 -5.21 -2.37 -26.87
#